data_AF-A0A139XTF3-F1
#
_entry.id   AF-A0A139XTF3-F1
#
_cell.length_a   1.000
_cell.length_b   1.000
_cell.length_c   1.000
_cell.angle_alpha   90.00
_cell.angle_beta   90.00
_cell.angle_gamma   90.00
#
_symmetry.space_group_name_H-M   'P 1'
#
loop_
_entity.id
_entity.type
_entity.pdbx_description
1 polymer ?
#
loop_
_entity_poly.entity_id
_entity_poly.type
_entity_poly.pdbx_seq_one_letter_code
_entity_poly.pdbx_strand_id
1 'polypeptide(L)'
;MSIEKFVVVAEKIAVEGESLENAEELQMLADLVYAKAVTEPEYSETYADLCQLLKWRSLDFDKEGEEKQLNFNRAFVNRCQEEFEALQGMQALEVTEEERAQCHSEEEVQKLTKKKKDRVLGNMRFIGELYLRKCIAPSVLKAVVTSLVFGDSGDPDVYPDEHFVECLTELLITIGFTLEQQPQSQQMLHEFMGKLQDLQQKANYSKRIIYKIQDVLDLRTRNWTKKVFKERAKSVAQIREDVRLVLWPRREEKPFVFTQA
;
A
#
# COMPACT_ATOMS: atom_id res chain seq x y z
N MET A 1 12.15 -3.39 11.61
CA MET A 1 13.30 -3.80 10.78
C MET A 1 14.22 -2.59 10.58
N SER A 2 15.54 -2.70 10.75
CA SER A 2 16.45 -1.59 10.44
C SER A 2 16.68 -1.47 8.93
N ILE A 3 17.05 -0.28 8.44
CA ILE A 3 17.29 0.00 7.01
C ILE A 3 18.32 -0.98 6.42
N GLU A 4 19.43 -1.22 7.12
CA GLU A 4 20.47 -2.15 6.67
C GLU A 4 19.98 -3.59 6.57
N LYS A 5 19.12 -4.04 7.51
CA LYS A 5 18.52 -5.38 7.46
C LYS A 5 17.55 -5.49 6.28
N PHE A 6 16.82 -4.43 5.99
CA PHE A 6 15.92 -4.41 4.84
C PHE A 6 16.67 -4.53 3.52
N VAL A 7 17.71 -3.72 3.27
CA VAL A 7 18.44 -3.74 1.99
C VAL A 7 18.99 -5.15 1.71
N VAL A 8 19.52 -5.82 2.74
CA VAL A 8 20.01 -7.19 2.61
C VAL A 8 18.88 -8.19 2.30
N VAL A 9 17.72 -8.06 2.94
CA VAL A 9 16.57 -8.94 2.69
C VAL A 9 15.96 -8.69 1.31
N ALA A 10 15.80 -7.42 0.92
CA ALA A 10 15.27 -7.02 -0.37
C ALA A 10 16.15 -7.53 -1.52
N GLU A 11 17.48 -7.42 -1.36
CA GLU A 11 18.42 -7.97 -2.33
C GLU A 11 18.26 -9.48 -2.47
N LYS A 12 18.19 -10.20 -1.35
CA LYS A 12 17.99 -11.66 -1.39
C LYS A 12 16.71 -12.03 -2.12
N ILE A 13 15.59 -11.38 -1.78
CA ILE A 13 14.31 -11.62 -2.45
C ILE A 13 14.40 -11.33 -3.95
N ALA A 14 15.11 -10.27 -4.34
CA ALA A 14 15.28 -9.93 -5.75
C ALA A 14 16.15 -10.94 -6.51
N VAL A 15 17.23 -11.45 -5.89
CA VAL A 15 18.07 -12.51 -6.47
C VAL A 15 17.30 -13.83 -6.63
N GLU A 16 16.51 -14.21 -5.63
CA GLU A 16 15.60 -15.36 -5.75
C GLU A 16 14.55 -15.11 -6.85
N GLY A 17 14.04 -13.88 -6.95
CA GLY A 17 13.11 -13.44 -8.00
C GLY A 17 13.68 -13.53 -9.43
N GLU A 18 15.00 -13.44 -9.60
CA GLU A 18 15.68 -13.64 -10.88
C GLU A 18 15.87 -15.13 -11.22
N SER A 19 15.69 -16.01 -10.25
CA SER A 19 15.83 -17.46 -10.41
C SER A 19 14.49 -18.18 -10.60
N LEU A 20 13.39 -17.43 -10.72
CA LEU A 20 12.05 -17.99 -10.95
C LEU A 20 11.96 -18.65 -12.33
N GLU A 21 11.22 -19.75 -12.41
CA GLU A 21 11.16 -20.58 -13.61
C GLU A 21 9.91 -20.33 -14.47
N ASN A 22 8.83 -19.78 -13.88
CA ASN A 22 7.54 -19.66 -14.55
C ASN A 22 6.64 -18.54 -13.98
N ALA A 23 5.55 -18.27 -14.69
CA ALA A 23 4.58 -17.25 -14.34
C ALA A 23 3.85 -17.50 -13.00
N GLU A 24 3.67 -18.76 -12.59
CA GLU A 24 2.99 -19.11 -11.33
C GLU A 24 3.85 -18.72 -10.12
N GLU A 25 5.15 -18.99 -10.18
CA GLU A 25 6.10 -18.59 -9.13
C GLU A 25 6.20 -17.06 -9.00
N LEU A 26 6.18 -16.36 -10.13
CA LEU A 26 6.15 -14.89 -10.14
C LEU A 26 4.88 -14.35 -9.48
N GLN A 27 3.72 -14.96 -9.75
CA GLN A 27 2.46 -14.59 -9.11
C GLN A 27 2.51 -14.86 -7.60
N MET A 28 3.02 -16.02 -7.18
CA MET A 28 3.21 -16.34 -5.75
C MET A 28 4.10 -15.33 -5.03
N LEU A 29 5.18 -14.86 -5.68
CA LEU A 29 6.03 -13.81 -5.13
C LEU A 29 5.27 -12.49 -4.96
N ALA A 30 4.49 -12.07 -5.97
CA ALA A 30 3.67 -10.87 -5.88
C ALA A 30 2.63 -10.97 -4.76
N ASP A 31 1.96 -12.11 -4.63
CA ASP A 31 0.95 -12.37 -3.61
C ASP A 31 1.55 -12.34 -2.20
N LEU A 32 2.72 -12.95 -2.00
CA LEU A 32 3.41 -12.99 -0.73
C LEU A 32 3.86 -11.58 -0.30
N VAL A 33 4.45 -10.81 -1.22
CA VAL A 33 4.86 -9.42 -0.96
C VAL A 33 3.65 -8.57 -0.58
N TYR A 34 2.53 -8.71 -1.31
CA TYR A 34 1.31 -7.97 -1.02
C TYR A 34 0.71 -8.34 0.34
N ALA A 35 0.54 -9.65 0.60
CA ALA A 35 -0.01 -10.16 1.85
C ALA A 35 0.79 -9.64 3.05
N LYS A 36 2.12 -9.68 2.95
CA LYS A 36 3.02 -9.16 3.98
C LYS A 36 2.88 -7.66 4.18
N ALA A 37 2.87 -6.89 3.12
CA ALA A 37 2.74 -5.43 3.17
C ALA A 37 1.46 -4.95 3.84
N VAL A 38 0.37 -5.68 3.67
CA VAL A 38 -0.93 -5.37 4.28
C VAL A 38 -0.99 -5.82 5.75
N THR A 39 -0.37 -6.95 6.10
CA THR A 39 -0.36 -7.43 7.50
C THR A 39 0.65 -6.72 8.40
N GLU A 40 1.65 -6.06 7.82
CA GLU A 40 2.74 -5.39 8.54
C GLU A 40 2.83 -3.91 8.12
N PRO A 41 1.79 -3.10 8.43
CA PRO A 41 1.63 -1.73 7.92
C PRO A 41 2.73 -0.75 8.36
N GLU A 42 3.45 -1.04 9.44
CA GLU A 42 4.62 -0.29 9.87
C GLU A 42 5.80 -0.38 8.89
N TYR A 43 5.79 -1.36 7.98
CA TYR A 43 6.81 -1.57 6.96
C TYR A 43 6.30 -1.30 5.54
N SER A 44 5.12 -0.68 5.36
CA SER A 44 4.56 -0.43 4.02
C SER A 44 5.51 0.35 3.09
N GLU A 45 6.26 1.33 3.62
CA GLU A 45 7.27 2.09 2.87
C GLU A 45 8.33 1.14 2.29
N THR A 46 8.82 0.26 3.16
CA THR A 46 9.83 -0.75 2.88
C THR A 46 9.36 -1.78 1.85
N TYR A 47 8.13 -2.27 1.97
CA TYR A 47 7.56 -3.17 0.97
C TYR A 47 7.35 -2.48 -0.38
N ALA A 48 7.02 -1.19 -0.39
CA ALA A 48 6.86 -0.44 -1.63
C ALA A 48 8.21 -0.20 -2.33
N ASP A 49 9.31 0.00 -1.58
CA ASP A 49 10.67 -0.01 -2.11
C ASP A 49 11.04 -1.38 -2.73
N LEU A 50 10.66 -2.48 -2.07
CA LEU A 50 10.86 -3.84 -2.61
C LEU A 50 10.10 -4.03 -3.92
N CYS A 51 8.85 -3.56 -4.03
CA CYS A 51 8.09 -3.63 -5.27
C CYS A 51 8.78 -2.90 -6.43
N GLN A 52 9.42 -1.75 -6.16
CA GLN A 52 10.20 -1.05 -7.19
C GLN A 52 11.44 -1.85 -7.62
N LEU A 53 12.14 -2.47 -6.66
CA LEU A 53 13.30 -3.32 -6.93
C LEU A 53 12.91 -4.52 -7.78
N LEU A 54 11.84 -5.23 -7.40
CA LEU A 54 11.33 -6.39 -8.12
C LEU A 54 10.82 -6.03 -9.51
N LYS A 55 10.10 -4.90 -9.66
CA LYS A 55 9.70 -4.38 -10.97
C LYS A 55 10.89 -4.14 -11.90
N TRP A 56 12.03 -3.70 -11.36
CA TRP A 56 13.22 -3.45 -12.17
C TRP A 56 13.98 -4.73 -12.53
N ARG A 57 14.00 -5.73 -11.64
CA ARG A 57 14.78 -6.96 -11.80
C ARG A 57 13.99 -8.16 -12.31
N SER A 58 12.66 -8.07 -12.39
CA SER A 58 11.82 -9.20 -12.78
C SER A 58 12.05 -9.63 -14.22
N LEU A 59 12.06 -10.94 -14.41
CA LEU A 59 11.97 -11.56 -15.73
C LEU A 59 10.53 -11.50 -16.27
N ASP A 60 10.41 -11.59 -17.59
CA ASP A 60 9.14 -11.74 -18.29
C ASP A 60 8.88 -13.24 -18.52
N PHE A 61 7.66 -13.72 -18.22
CA PHE A 61 7.24 -15.11 -18.44
C PHE A 61 6.04 -15.17 -19.37
N ASP A 62 6.01 -16.17 -20.25
CA ASP A 62 4.81 -16.48 -21.02
C ASP A 62 3.77 -17.14 -20.11
N LYS A 63 2.49 -16.78 -20.28
CA LYS A 63 1.37 -17.37 -19.56
C LYS A 63 0.35 -17.89 -20.55
N GLU A 64 0.00 -19.17 -20.43
CA GLU A 64 -0.92 -19.83 -21.34
C GLU A 64 -2.27 -19.09 -21.37
N GLY A 65 -2.75 -18.75 -22.55
CA GLY A 65 -4.00 -18.00 -22.74
C GLY A 65 -3.88 -16.47 -22.63
N GLU A 66 -2.70 -15.91 -22.41
CA GLU A 66 -2.48 -14.46 -22.42
C GLU A 66 -1.56 -14.01 -23.56
N GLU A 67 -1.97 -12.99 -24.33
CA GLU A 67 -1.15 -12.43 -25.42
C GLU A 67 0.09 -11.67 -24.93
N LYS A 68 0.06 -11.20 -23.69
CA LYS A 68 1.12 -10.38 -23.10
C LYS A 68 1.83 -11.19 -22.02
N GLN A 69 3.15 -11.10 -22.02
CA GLN A 69 3.99 -11.69 -20.99
C GLN A 69 3.64 -11.13 -19.60
N LEU A 70 3.82 -11.98 -18.59
CA LEU A 70 3.66 -11.64 -17.18
C LEU A 70 5.03 -11.24 -16.61
N ASN A 71 5.08 -10.06 -16.01
CA ASN A 71 6.21 -9.63 -15.18
C ASN A 71 5.72 -9.14 -13.83
N PHE A 72 6.65 -8.89 -12.92
CA PHE A 72 6.30 -8.58 -11.53
C PHE A 72 5.33 -7.40 -11.45
N ASN A 73 5.55 -6.35 -12.24
CA ASN A 73 4.68 -5.19 -12.24
C ASN A 73 3.24 -5.53 -12.63
N ARG A 74 3.04 -6.41 -13.62
CA ARG A 74 1.71 -6.82 -14.04
C ARG A 74 1.05 -7.77 -13.03
N ALA A 75 1.78 -8.77 -12.55
CA ALA A 75 1.31 -9.68 -11.51
C ALA A 75 0.88 -8.91 -10.24
N PHE A 76 1.70 -7.94 -9.83
CA PHE A 76 1.44 -7.12 -8.66
C PHE A 76 0.28 -6.15 -8.86
N VAL A 77 0.12 -5.53 -10.04
CA VAL A 77 -1.05 -4.68 -10.34
C VAL A 77 -2.34 -5.49 -10.37
N ASN A 78 -2.34 -6.68 -10.98
CA ASN A 78 -3.49 -7.58 -10.94
C ASN A 78 -3.86 -7.93 -9.50
N ARG A 79 -2.86 -8.26 -8.67
CA ARG A 79 -3.05 -8.56 -7.26
C ARG A 79 -3.64 -7.38 -6.48
N CYS A 80 -3.16 -6.16 -6.76
CA CYS A 80 -3.75 -4.95 -6.20
C CYS A 80 -5.23 -4.80 -6.59
N GLN A 81 -5.58 -5.05 -7.85
CA GLN A 81 -6.97 -4.94 -8.33
C GLN A 81 -7.89 -5.94 -7.63
N GLU A 82 -7.50 -7.20 -7.52
CA GLU A 82 -8.25 -8.22 -6.78
C GLU A 82 -8.52 -7.81 -5.32
N GLU A 83 -7.49 -7.30 -4.66
CA GLU A 83 -7.62 -6.86 -3.26
C GLU A 83 -8.47 -5.60 -3.15
N PHE A 84 -8.42 -4.69 -4.13
CA PHE A 84 -9.27 -3.51 -4.16
C PHE A 84 -10.74 -3.85 -4.42
N GLU A 85 -11.00 -4.84 -5.27
CA GLU A 85 -12.35 -5.38 -5.51
C GLU A 85 -12.88 -6.06 -4.24
N ALA A 86 -12.04 -6.82 -3.53
CA ALA A 86 -12.39 -7.43 -2.24
C ALA A 86 -12.63 -6.41 -1.12
N LEU A 87 -12.10 -5.18 -1.25
CA LEU A 87 -12.33 -4.08 -0.32
C LEU A 87 -13.63 -3.31 -0.60
N GLN A 88 -14.34 -3.60 -1.69
CA GLN A 88 -15.55 -2.86 -2.04
C GLN A 88 -16.73 -3.26 -1.15
N GLY A 89 -17.35 -2.25 -0.52
CA GLY A 89 -18.58 -2.41 0.27
C GLY A 89 -18.36 -2.65 1.77
N MET A 90 -19.47 -2.62 2.53
CA MET A 90 -19.49 -2.78 3.99
C MET A 90 -18.94 -4.14 4.47
N GLN A 91 -18.96 -5.15 3.60
CA GLN A 91 -18.47 -6.50 3.86
C GLN A 91 -16.98 -6.57 4.19
N ALA A 92 -16.18 -5.56 3.78
CA ALA A 92 -14.77 -5.50 4.10
C ALA A 92 -14.49 -5.35 5.61
N LEU A 93 -15.45 -4.80 6.38
CA LEU A 93 -15.34 -4.64 7.84
C LEU A 93 -16.23 -5.60 8.62
N GLU A 94 -17.31 -6.08 8.01
CA GLU A 94 -18.28 -6.97 8.66
C GLU A 94 -17.79 -8.42 8.69
N VAL A 95 -18.03 -9.10 9.79
CA VAL A 95 -17.87 -10.57 9.87
C VAL A 95 -19.12 -11.19 9.27
N THR A 96 -18.96 -11.98 8.20
CA THR A 96 -20.09 -12.62 7.52
C THR A 96 -20.74 -13.68 8.41
N GLU A 97 -21.95 -14.12 8.06
CA GLU A 97 -22.62 -15.17 8.82
C GLU A 97 -21.83 -16.48 8.80
N GLU A 98 -21.18 -16.82 7.69
CA GLU A 98 -20.33 -18.01 7.56
C GLU A 98 -19.08 -17.93 8.44
N GLU A 99 -18.43 -16.76 8.47
CA GLU A 99 -17.27 -16.53 9.33
C GLU A 99 -17.65 -16.52 10.82
N ARG A 100 -18.82 -15.95 11.15
CA ARG A 100 -19.37 -15.96 12.50
C ARG A 100 -19.71 -17.39 12.94
N ALA A 101 -20.24 -18.22 12.05
CA ALA A 101 -20.55 -19.63 12.34
C ALA A 101 -19.30 -20.48 12.65
N GLN A 102 -18.13 -20.05 12.17
CA GLN A 102 -16.84 -20.68 12.46
C GLN A 102 -16.21 -20.18 13.77
N CYS A 103 -16.74 -19.11 14.37
CA CYS A 103 -16.29 -18.62 15.67
C CYS A 103 -17.03 -19.37 16.79
N HIS A 104 -16.29 -19.83 17.80
CA HIS A 104 -16.82 -20.53 18.97
C HIS A 104 -17.06 -19.60 20.16
N SER A 105 -16.65 -18.33 20.05
CA SER A 105 -16.81 -17.33 21.11
C SER A 105 -16.93 -15.91 20.55
N GLU A 106 -17.52 -15.01 21.35
CA GLU A 106 -17.58 -13.58 21.02
C GLU A 106 -16.17 -12.96 20.95
N GLU A 107 -15.21 -13.48 21.71
CA GLU A 107 -13.81 -13.05 21.65
C GLU A 107 -13.18 -13.34 20.27
N GLU A 108 -13.50 -14.47 19.66
CA GLU A 108 -13.02 -14.81 18.30
C GLU A 108 -13.65 -13.90 17.24
N VAL A 109 -14.94 -13.58 17.37
CA VAL A 109 -15.61 -12.62 16.49
C VAL A 109 -14.94 -11.23 16.58
N GLN A 110 -14.64 -10.77 17.79
CA GLN A 110 -13.93 -9.51 18.00
C GLN A 110 -12.51 -9.52 17.42
N LYS A 111 -11.76 -10.62 17.60
CA LYS A 111 -10.43 -10.79 16.99
C LYS A 111 -10.51 -10.76 15.47
N LEU A 112 -11.50 -11.42 14.87
CA LEU A 112 -11.68 -11.44 13.43
C LEU A 112 -12.07 -10.05 12.88
N THR A 113 -12.98 -9.36 13.57
CA THR A 113 -13.39 -7.99 13.24
C THR A 113 -12.18 -7.05 13.28
N LYS A 114 -11.36 -7.16 14.33
CA LYS A 114 -10.11 -6.40 14.44
C LYS A 114 -9.15 -6.73 13.29
N LYS A 115 -8.97 -8.01 12.96
CA LYS A 115 -8.10 -8.44 11.86
C LYS A 115 -8.55 -7.87 10.51
N LYS A 116 -9.86 -7.81 10.25
CA LYS A 116 -10.42 -7.16 9.06
C LYS A 116 -10.13 -5.66 9.04
N LYS A 117 -10.38 -4.96 10.14
CA LYS A 117 -10.04 -3.52 10.30
C LYS A 117 -8.55 -3.25 10.08
N ASP A 118 -7.67 -4.05 10.69
CA ASP A 118 -6.22 -3.94 10.54
C ASP A 118 -5.80 -4.18 9.08
N ARG A 119 -6.42 -5.14 8.38
CA ARG A 119 -6.17 -5.40 6.96
C ARG A 119 -6.59 -4.22 6.07
N VAL A 120 -7.76 -3.61 6.32
CA VAL A 120 -8.21 -2.40 5.59
C VAL A 120 -7.22 -1.25 5.79
N LEU A 121 -6.77 -1.03 7.02
CA LEU A 121 -5.78 0.00 7.34
C LEU A 121 -4.44 -0.27 6.64
N GLY A 122 -3.97 -1.52 6.66
CA GLY A 122 -2.74 -1.91 6.00
C GLY A 122 -2.78 -1.74 4.49
N ASN A 123 -3.89 -2.10 3.85
CA ASN A 123 -4.13 -1.81 2.44
C ASN A 123 -4.03 -0.31 2.16
N MET A 124 -4.75 0.52 2.92
CA MET A 124 -4.77 1.97 2.70
C MET A 124 -3.40 2.62 2.87
N ARG A 125 -2.61 2.19 3.86
CA ARG A 125 -1.23 2.64 4.03
C ARG A 125 -0.34 2.21 2.87
N PHE A 126 -0.44 0.95 2.45
CA PHE A 126 0.39 0.42 1.38
C PHE A 126 0.08 1.06 0.03
N ILE A 127 -1.19 1.29 -0.28
CA ILE A 127 -1.63 2.06 -1.46
C ILE A 127 -0.99 3.45 -1.50
N GLY A 128 -0.96 4.14 -0.35
CA GLY A 128 -0.31 5.44 -0.24
C GLY A 128 1.18 5.38 -0.61
N GLU A 129 1.89 4.40 -0.08
CA GLU A 129 3.33 4.20 -0.34
C GLU A 129 3.62 3.79 -1.80
N LEU A 130 2.73 2.98 -2.41
CA LEU A 130 2.78 2.64 -3.83
C LEU A 130 2.52 3.85 -4.72
N TYR A 131 1.58 4.72 -4.36
CA TYR A 131 1.27 5.94 -5.09
C TYR A 131 2.45 6.91 -5.09
N LEU A 132 3.09 7.14 -3.93
CA LEU A 132 4.28 7.98 -3.82
C LEU A 132 5.43 7.52 -4.72
N ARG A 133 5.51 6.21 -4.95
CA ARG A 133 6.51 5.53 -5.79
C ARG A 133 6.10 5.37 -7.25
N LYS A 134 4.93 5.90 -7.64
CA LYS A 134 4.35 5.76 -9.00
C LYS A 134 4.18 4.29 -9.43
N CYS A 135 3.96 3.40 -8.47
CA CYS A 135 3.69 1.98 -8.73
C CYS A 135 2.23 1.75 -9.16
N ILE A 136 1.32 2.63 -8.75
CA ILE A 136 -0.09 2.63 -9.16
C ILE A 136 -0.47 3.94 -9.85
N ALA A 137 -1.45 3.87 -10.76
CA ALA A 137 -1.97 5.04 -11.45
C ALA A 137 -2.91 5.85 -10.54
N PRO A 138 -3.04 7.19 -10.75
CA PRO A 138 -4.00 8.00 -9.99
C PRO A 138 -5.45 7.50 -10.08
N SER A 139 -5.86 6.93 -11.22
CA SER A 139 -7.20 6.36 -11.40
C SER A 139 -7.48 5.20 -10.44
N VAL A 140 -6.47 4.37 -10.16
CA VAL A 140 -6.56 3.24 -9.22
C VAL A 140 -6.74 3.74 -7.79
N LEU A 141 -5.95 4.74 -7.39
CA LEU A 141 -6.11 5.42 -6.09
C LEU A 141 -7.52 6.01 -5.94
N LYS A 142 -8.03 6.69 -6.97
CA LYS A 142 -9.38 7.26 -6.98
C LYS A 142 -10.43 6.17 -6.78
N ALA A 143 -10.35 5.08 -7.55
CA ALA A 143 -11.31 3.98 -7.47
C ALA A 143 -11.38 3.38 -6.05
N VAL A 144 -10.24 3.15 -5.40
CA VAL A 144 -10.21 2.61 -4.04
C VAL A 144 -10.85 3.58 -3.03
N VAL A 145 -10.45 4.85 -3.05
CA VAL A 145 -11.01 5.84 -2.12
C VAL A 145 -12.51 6.05 -2.35
N THR A 146 -12.94 6.10 -3.61
CA THR A 146 -14.36 6.21 -3.97
C THR A 146 -15.13 5.00 -3.45
N SER A 147 -14.63 3.78 -3.64
CA SER A 147 -15.31 2.59 -3.16
C SER A 147 -15.44 2.54 -1.62
N LEU A 148 -14.39 2.94 -0.90
CA LEU A 148 -14.36 2.86 0.56
C LEU A 148 -15.15 3.97 1.27
N VAL A 149 -15.13 5.20 0.72
CA VAL A 149 -15.64 6.39 1.43
C VAL A 149 -16.80 7.07 0.70
N PHE A 150 -16.84 6.96 -0.62
CA PHE A 150 -17.90 7.62 -1.38
C PHE A 150 -19.12 6.72 -1.46
N GLY A 151 -18.93 5.42 -1.68
CA GLY A 151 -19.97 4.38 -1.64
C GLY A 151 -21.09 4.61 -2.64
N ASP A 152 -21.63 3.54 -3.23
CA ASP A 152 -22.72 3.64 -4.22
C ASP A 152 -24.09 3.32 -3.59
N SER A 153 -24.29 3.68 -2.32
CA SER A 153 -25.54 3.35 -1.61
C SER A 153 -26.76 4.00 -2.26
N GLY A 154 -26.59 5.05 -3.08
CA GLY A 154 -27.66 5.84 -3.67
C GLY A 154 -28.51 6.63 -2.66
N ASP A 155 -28.38 6.29 -1.37
CA ASP A 155 -29.04 6.89 -0.23
C ASP A 155 -28.17 8.03 0.35
N PRO A 156 -28.68 9.28 0.34
CA PRO A 156 -27.99 10.45 0.91
C PRO A 156 -27.70 10.36 2.41
N ASP A 157 -28.44 9.53 3.15
CA ASP A 157 -28.36 9.43 4.61
C ASP A 157 -27.49 8.26 5.09
N VAL A 158 -26.93 7.47 4.16
CA VAL A 158 -25.97 6.40 4.47
C VAL A 158 -24.54 6.94 4.38
N TYR A 159 -23.85 6.93 5.52
CA TYR A 159 -22.47 7.38 5.64
C TYR A 159 -21.51 6.18 5.77
N PRO A 160 -20.25 6.29 5.29
CA PRO A 160 -19.26 5.23 5.44
C PRO A 160 -18.91 4.99 6.92
N ASP A 161 -18.42 3.79 7.23
CA ASP A 161 -17.92 3.47 8.58
C ASP A 161 -16.78 4.41 9.00
N GLU A 162 -16.74 4.78 10.28
CA GLU A 162 -15.71 5.65 10.87
C GLU A 162 -14.28 5.16 10.58
N HIS A 163 -14.08 3.84 10.52
CA HIS A 163 -12.77 3.24 10.23
C HIS A 163 -12.29 3.55 8.82
N PHE A 164 -13.19 3.58 7.83
CA PHE A 164 -12.83 3.96 6.46
C PHE A 164 -12.43 5.44 6.37
N VAL A 165 -13.16 6.30 7.08
CA VAL A 165 -12.84 7.73 7.16
C VAL A 165 -11.49 7.93 7.85
N GLU A 166 -11.21 7.20 8.93
CA GLU A 166 -9.90 7.21 9.58
C GLU A 166 -8.78 6.79 8.61
N CYS A 167 -8.96 5.70 7.87
CA CYS A 167 -7.99 5.25 6.89
C CYS A 167 -7.74 6.29 5.78
N LEU A 168 -8.79 6.96 5.29
CA LEU A 168 -8.66 8.04 4.30
C LEU A 168 -7.88 9.23 4.88
N THR A 169 -8.16 9.65 6.12
CA THR A 169 -7.40 10.75 6.73
C THR A 169 -5.91 10.41 6.86
N GLU A 170 -5.55 9.18 7.23
CA GLU A 170 -4.15 8.73 7.30
C GLU A 170 -3.48 8.68 5.92
N LEU A 171 -4.20 8.21 4.91
CA LEU A 171 -3.75 8.22 3.53
C LEU A 171 -3.45 9.66 3.07
N LEU A 172 -4.40 10.58 3.24
CA LEU A 172 -4.23 11.98 2.83
C LEU A 172 -3.11 12.70 3.56
N ILE A 173 -2.90 12.41 4.85
CA ILE A 173 -1.72 12.91 5.58
C ILE A 173 -0.42 12.46 4.88
N THR A 174 -0.41 11.26 4.31
CA THR A 174 0.77 10.67 3.67
C THR A 174 0.99 11.20 2.26
N ILE A 175 -0.04 11.23 1.42
CA ILE A 175 0.08 11.52 -0.01
C ILE A 175 -0.41 12.91 -0.44
N GLY A 176 -1.04 13.66 0.47
CA GLY A 176 -1.74 14.90 0.13
C GLY A 176 -0.87 15.99 -0.49
N PHE A 177 0.36 16.16 0.00
CA PHE A 177 1.33 17.06 -0.64
C PHE A 177 1.60 16.67 -2.10
N THR A 178 1.86 15.39 -2.35
CA THR A 178 2.12 14.85 -3.69
C THR A 178 0.91 15.03 -4.61
N LEU A 179 -0.31 14.80 -4.09
CA LEU A 179 -1.55 15.03 -4.84
C LEU A 179 -1.72 16.51 -5.22
N GLU A 180 -1.41 17.44 -4.31
CA GLU A 180 -1.52 18.89 -4.55
C GLU A 180 -0.53 19.38 -5.61
N GLN A 181 0.69 18.83 -5.63
CA GLN A 181 1.73 19.21 -6.60
C GLN A 181 1.47 18.69 -8.01
N GLN A 182 0.65 17.65 -8.17
CA GLN A 182 0.37 17.04 -9.48
C GLN A 182 -0.94 17.59 -10.07
N PRO A 183 -0.91 18.32 -11.21
CA PRO A 183 -2.11 18.95 -11.78
C PRO A 183 -3.26 17.95 -12.06
N GLN A 184 -2.91 16.76 -12.55
CA GLN A 184 -3.86 15.67 -12.84
C GLN A 184 -4.56 15.09 -11.60
N SER A 185 -4.05 15.37 -10.39
CA SER A 185 -4.56 14.84 -9.13
C SER A 185 -5.24 15.90 -8.25
N GLN A 186 -5.14 17.18 -8.59
CA GLN A 186 -5.73 18.27 -7.81
C GLN A 186 -7.26 18.19 -7.75
N GLN A 187 -7.91 17.87 -8.87
CA GLN A 187 -9.37 17.70 -8.90
C GLN A 187 -9.80 16.57 -7.94
N MET A 188 -9.12 15.44 -7.98
CA MET A 188 -9.38 14.31 -7.08
C MET A 188 -9.18 14.70 -5.61
N LEU A 189 -8.11 15.43 -5.29
CA LEU A 189 -7.87 15.92 -3.94
C LEU A 189 -8.96 16.90 -3.48
N HIS A 190 -9.45 17.75 -4.37
CA HIS A 190 -10.56 18.64 -4.08
C HIS A 190 -11.85 17.86 -3.77
N GLU A 191 -12.17 16.83 -4.57
CA GLU A 191 -13.30 15.93 -4.32
C GLU A 191 -13.18 15.24 -2.95
N PHE A 192 -12.01 14.71 -2.60
CA PHE A 192 -11.77 14.06 -1.30
C PHE A 192 -11.96 15.03 -0.12
N MET A 193 -11.46 16.25 -0.24
CA MET A 193 -11.59 17.27 0.80
C MET A 193 -13.03 17.74 0.98
N GLY A 194 -13.76 17.92 -0.13
CA GLY A 194 -15.19 18.24 -0.11
C GLY A 194 -16.00 17.14 0.60
N LYS A 195 -15.75 15.87 0.26
CA LYS A 195 -16.42 14.74 0.94
C LYS A 195 -16.11 14.70 2.44
N LEU A 196 -14.85 14.91 2.83
CA LEU A 196 -14.50 14.97 4.25
C LEU A 196 -15.23 16.11 4.99
N GLN A 197 -15.35 17.28 4.36
CA GLN A 197 -16.08 18.41 4.93
C GLN A 197 -17.59 18.10 5.06
N ASP A 198 -18.19 17.46 4.06
CA ASP A 198 -19.59 17.02 4.13
C ASP A 198 -19.79 16.00 5.26
N LEU A 199 -18.91 15.00 5.35
CA LEU A 199 -18.96 13.98 6.39
C LEU A 199 -18.80 14.59 7.79
N GLN A 200 -17.92 15.58 7.96
CA GLN A 200 -17.72 16.26 9.23
C GLN A 200 -18.98 16.96 9.75
N GLN A 201 -19.82 17.48 8.84
CA GLN A 201 -21.00 18.26 9.19
C GLN A 201 -22.27 17.42 9.28
N LYS A 202 -22.42 16.44 8.39
CA LYS A 202 -23.67 15.70 8.18
C LYS A 202 -23.68 14.35 8.88
N ALA A 203 -22.53 13.70 9.04
CA ALA A 203 -22.45 12.41 9.71
C ALA A 203 -22.34 12.59 11.24
N ASN A 204 -23.04 11.75 12.00
CA ASN A 204 -22.96 11.74 13.46
C ASN A 204 -21.76 10.90 13.95
N TYR A 205 -20.55 11.27 13.53
CA TYR A 205 -19.32 10.58 13.91
C TYR A 205 -18.82 10.97 15.30
N SER A 206 -18.01 10.09 15.87
CA SER A 206 -17.29 10.32 17.10
C SER A 206 -16.39 11.56 17.00
N LYS A 207 -16.23 12.28 18.12
CA LYS A 207 -15.37 13.47 18.18
C LYS A 207 -13.95 13.20 17.67
N ARG A 208 -13.42 11.99 17.91
CA ARG A 208 -12.11 11.57 17.41
C ARG A 208 -12.02 11.66 15.88
N ILE A 209 -13.02 11.14 15.17
CA ILE A 209 -13.06 11.18 13.70
C ILE A 209 -13.25 12.61 13.20
N ILE A 210 -14.13 13.39 13.84
CA ILE A 210 -14.30 14.81 13.52
C ILE A 210 -12.98 15.59 13.64
N TYR A 211 -12.20 15.34 14.69
CA TYR A 211 -10.88 15.95 14.85
C TYR A 211 -9.87 15.46 13.81
N LYS A 212 -9.84 14.16 13.47
CA LYS A 212 -8.98 13.66 12.39
C LYS A 212 -9.29 14.30 11.04
N ILE A 213 -10.57 14.49 10.73
CA ILE A 213 -10.99 15.21 9.52
C ILE A 213 -10.48 16.65 9.56
N GLN A 214 -10.71 17.35 10.69
CA GLN A 214 -10.26 18.73 10.85
C GLN A 214 -8.74 18.87 10.68
N ASP A 215 -7.95 17.95 11.26
CA ASP A 215 -6.50 17.94 11.15
C ASP A 215 -6.02 17.89 9.70
N VAL A 216 -6.70 17.12 8.83
CA VAL A 216 -6.39 17.01 7.41
C VAL A 216 -6.77 18.27 6.64
N LEU A 217 -7.95 18.83 6.91
CA LEU A 217 -8.39 20.10 6.32
C LEU A 217 -7.41 21.23 6.68
N ASP A 218 -7.03 21.34 7.95
CA ASP A 218 -6.05 22.32 8.44
C ASP A 218 -4.65 22.06 7.91
N LEU A 219 -4.26 20.80 7.68
CA LEU A 219 -2.98 20.47 7.07
C LEU A 219 -2.92 21.00 5.63
N ARG A 220 -4.01 20.90 4.86
CA ARG A 220 -4.09 21.46 3.52
C ARG A 220 -4.00 22.98 3.50
N THR A 221 -4.72 23.69 4.39
CA THR A 221 -4.66 25.17 4.47
C THR A 221 -3.26 25.69 4.82
N ARG A 222 -2.45 24.87 5.50
CA ARG A 222 -1.04 25.13 5.80
C ARG A 222 -0.08 24.61 4.71
N ASN A 223 -0.57 24.41 3.48
CA ASN A 223 0.19 23.91 2.34
C ASN A 223 0.94 22.61 2.65
N TRP A 224 0.29 21.70 3.39
CA TRP A 224 0.84 20.38 3.77
C TRP A 224 2.13 20.42 4.59
N THR A 225 2.42 21.57 5.21
CA THR A 225 3.62 21.74 6.03
C THR A 225 3.47 20.98 7.34
N LYS A 226 4.12 19.81 7.44
CA LYS A 226 4.23 19.07 8.70
C LYS A 226 5.27 19.74 9.59
N LYS A 227 5.04 19.77 10.91
CA LYS A 227 6.05 20.25 11.90
C LYS A 227 7.37 19.45 11.85
N VAL A 228 7.36 18.26 11.23
CA VAL A 228 8.54 17.42 10.97
C VAL A 228 8.46 16.91 9.54
N PHE A 229 9.29 17.47 8.66
CA PHE A 229 9.48 16.97 7.30
C PHE A 229 10.27 15.66 7.36
N LYS A 230 9.72 14.58 6.80
CA LYS A 230 10.49 13.39 6.43
C LYS A 230 10.39 13.27 4.92
N GLU A 231 11.51 13.35 4.22
CA GLU A 231 11.63 12.92 2.84
C GLU A 231 11.40 11.40 2.83
N ARG A 232 10.23 10.94 2.36
CA ARG A 232 9.75 9.56 2.60
C ARG A 232 9.79 8.64 1.38
N ALA A 233 9.79 9.19 0.17
CA ALA A 233 9.76 8.36 -1.04
C ALA A 233 11.17 8.28 -1.63
N LYS A 234 11.79 7.10 -1.55
CA LYS A 234 13.04 6.85 -2.27
C LYS A 234 12.76 6.67 -3.75
N SER A 235 13.59 7.30 -4.57
CA SER A 235 13.63 7.01 -6.00
C SER A 235 14.30 5.66 -6.26
N VAL A 236 13.96 5.03 -7.38
CA VAL A 236 14.66 3.81 -7.86
C VAL A 236 16.18 4.01 -7.91
N ALA A 237 16.65 5.21 -8.27
CA ALA A 237 18.08 5.53 -8.29
C ALA A 237 18.71 5.54 -6.89
N GLN A 238 18.02 6.09 -5.89
CA GLN A 238 18.47 6.03 -4.49
C GLN A 238 18.45 4.60 -3.95
N ILE A 239 17.42 3.81 -4.26
CA ILE A 239 17.37 2.39 -3.87
C ILE A 239 18.55 1.63 -4.48
N ARG A 240 18.87 1.87 -5.76
CA ARG A 240 20.03 1.25 -6.44
C ARG A 240 21.36 1.61 -5.78
N GLU A 241 21.52 2.88 -5.40
CA GLU A 241 22.75 3.33 -4.72
C GLU A 241 22.84 2.76 -3.31
N ASP A 242 21.76 2.72 -2.54
CA ASP A 242 21.72 2.09 -1.22
C ASP A 242 22.08 0.59 -1.29
N VAL A 243 21.51 -0.13 -2.27
CA VAL A 243 21.85 -1.55 -2.55
C VAL A 243 23.33 -1.68 -2.88
N ARG A 244 23.86 -0.84 -3.77
CA ARG A 244 25.29 -0.84 -4.13
C ARG A 244 26.18 -0.59 -2.91
N LEU A 245 25.89 0.45 -2.12
CA LEU A 245 26.71 0.87 -0.98
C LEU A 245 26.67 -0.12 0.18
N VAL A 246 25.56 -0.82 0.40
CA VAL A 246 25.45 -1.83 1.47
C VAL A 246 26.12 -3.15 1.07
N LEU A 247 26.13 -3.50 -0.23
CA LEU A 247 26.67 -4.77 -0.72
C LEU A 247 28.13 -4.69 -1.18
N TRP A 248 28.61 -3.53 -1.62
CA TRP A 248 30.01 -3.33 -2.04
C TRP A 248 31.04 -3.61 -0.94
N PRO A 249 30.86 -3.20 0.34
CA PRO A 249 31.80 -3.50 1.42
C PRO A 249 31.88 -5.00 1.76
N ARG A 250 31.02 -5.84 1.19
CA ARG A 250 30.99 -7.30 1.45
C ARG A 250 31.58 -8.16 0.34
N ARG A 251 31.96 -7.58 -0.80
CA ARG A 251 32.59 -8.32 -1.92
C ARG A 251 34.13 -8.28 -1.92
N GLU A 252 34.75 -7.39 -1.16
CA GLU A 252 36.21 -7.30 -1.05
C GLU A 252 36.72 -7.89 0.26
N GLU A 253 36.60 -9.21 0.44
CA GLU A 253 37.45 -9.95 1.40
C GLU A 253 37.43 -11.45 1.10
N LYS A 254 38.04 -11.83 -0.04
CA LYS A 254 38.82 -13.07 -0.12
C LYS A 254 40.08 -12.76 -0.93
N PRO A 255 41.28 -12.76 -0.32
CA PRO A 255 42.51 -12.69 -1.10
C PRO A 255 42.56 -13.93 -1.99
N PHE A 256 42.71 -13.71 -3.30
CA PHE A 256 43.08 -14.74 -4.25
C PHE A 256 44.48 -15.23 -3.84
N VAL A 257 44.53 -16.34 -3.10
CA VAL A 257 45.80 -17.01 -2.82
C VAL A 257 46.18 -17.75 -4.09
N PHE A 258 47.07 -17.16 -4.88
CA PHE A 258 47.83 -17.90 -5.90
C PHE A 258 48.77 -18.85 -5.16
N THR A 259 48.38 -20.12 -5.02
CA THR A 259 49.36 -21.19 -4.82
C THR A 259 49.94 -21.57 -6.18
N GLN A 260 51.13 -21.02 -6.48
CA GLN A 260 52.10 -21.65 -7.36
C GLN A 260 52.98 -22.58 -6.51
N ALA A 261 52.91 -23.88 -6.78
CA ALA A 261 54.01 -24.85 -6.75
C ALA A 261 53.48 -26.19 -7.25
#